data_AF-A0A2T0ATA8-F1
#
_entry.id   AF-A0A2T0ATA8-F1
#
_cell.length_a   1.000
_cell.length_b   1.000
_cell.length_c   1.000
_cell.angle_alpha   90.00
_cell.angle_beta   90.00
_cell.angle_gamma   90.00
#
_symmetry.space_group_name_H-M   'P 1'
#
loop_
_entity.id
_entity.type
_entity.pdbx_description
1 polymer ?
#
loop_
_entity_poly.entity_id
_entity_poly.type
_entity_poly.pdbx_seq_one_letter_code
_entity_poly.pdbx_strand_id
1 'polypeptide(L)'
;MDWNKKIEDIINNKKWIKNDTGLWKIQCCKLFKDNGELMLFIVTDELNGPAVARVEKVVVTNNSSELVMFYDNEYDAVLEEDEYEHYSEFLTREEWDVLFSGNAAKELFEMDMLSEEEGFYVEPHEGIERFMNNYDKEISEEIAGYFNL
;
A
#
# COMPACT_ATOMS: atom_id res chain seq x y z
N MET A 1 -1.96 -16.93 12.84
CA MET A 1 -0.94 -16.12 12.14
C MET A 1 -0.88 -14.78 12.86
N ASP A 2 0.30 -14.22 13.10
CA ASP A 2 0.41 -12.90 13.72
C ASP A 2 0.37 -11.85 12.62
N TRP A 3 -0.78 -11.19 12.47
CA TRP A 3 -1.02 -10.21 11.41
C TRP A 3 -0.25 -8.91 11.61
N ASN A 4 -0.09 -8.48 12.86
CA ASN A 4 0.71 -7.31 13.20
C ASN A 4 2.15 -7.54 12.75
N LYS A 5 2.70 -8.72 13.04
CA LYS A 5 4.02 -9.10 12.56
C LYS A 5 4.10 -9.18 11.03
N LYS A 6 3.08 -9.72 10.34
CA LYS A 6 3.05 -9.75 8.86
C LYS A 6 3.18 -8.33 8.28
N ILE A 7 2.42 -7.37 8.84
CA ILE A 7 2.46 -5.97 8.40
C ILE A 7 3.86 -5.37 8.62
N GLU A 8 4.47 -5.60 9.79
CA GLU A 8 5.84 -5.14 10.07
C GLU A 8 6.86 -5.78 9.12
N ASP A 9 6.73 -7.08 8.84
CA ASP A 9 7.61 -7.79 7.92
C ASP A 9 7.49 -7.21 6.49
N ILE A 10 6.28 -6.85 6.04
CA ILE A 10 6.03 -6.16 4.76
C ILE A 10 6.75 -4.80 4.71
N ILE A 11 6.61 -3.98 5.75
CA ILE A 11 7.28 -2.67 5.85
C ILE A 11 8.80 -2.84 5.81
N ASN A 12 9.33 -3.81 6.57
CA ASN A 12 10.75 -4.06 6.68
C ASN A 12 11.38 -4.66 5.42
N ASN A 13 10.60 -5.34 4.57
CA ASN A 13 11.06 -5.83 3.27
C ASN A 13 11.42 -4.68 2.31
N LYS A 14 10.86 -3.48 2.53
CA LYS A 14 11.10 -2.27 1.72
C LYS A 14 10.86 -2.44 0.21
N LYS A 15 10.14 -3.49 -0.19
CA LYS A 15 9.74 -3.75 -1.57
C LYS A 15 8.34 -3.18 -1.84
N TRP A 16 8.10 -2.88 -3.10
CA TRP A 16 6.79 -2.50 -3.63
C TRP A 16 5.93 -3.73 -3.83
N ILE A 17 4.62 -3.63 -3.63
CA ILE A 17 3.67 -4.70 -3.88
C ILE A 17 2.82 -4.31 -5.07
N LYS A 18 2.73 -5.22 -6.03
CA LYS A 18 1.89 -5.07 -7.22
C LYS A 18 0.50 -5.64 -6.92
N ASN A 19 -0.51 -4.78 -6.94
CA ASN A 19 -1.92 -5.17 -6.88
C ASN A 19 -2.50 -5.15 -8.29
N ASP A 20 -3.10 -6.28 -8.69
CA ASP A 20 -3.86 -6.38 -9.94
C ASP A 20 -5.33 -6.13 -9.62
N THR A 21 -5.76 -4.87 -9.73
CA THR A 21 -7.10 -4.42 -9.33
C THR A 21 -8.18 -4.73 -10.39
N GLY A 22 -7.86 -5.57 -11.37
CA GLY A 22 -8.72 -5.90 -12.50
C GLY A 22 -8.74 -4.82 -13.60
N LEU A 23 -9.33 -5.15 -14.76
CA LEU A 23 -9.41 -4.27 -15.94
C LEU A 23 -8.05 -3.78 -16.50
N TRP A 24 -6.99 -4.61 -16.43
CA TRP A 24 -5.64 -4.30 -16.92
C TRP A 24 -4.92 -3.17 -16.18
N LYS A 25 -5.45 -2.76 -15.02
CA LYS A 25 -4.90 -1.69 -14.21
C LYS A 25 -3.84 -2.26 -13.27
N ILE A 26 -2.68 -1.61 -13.24
CA ILE A 26 -1.59 -2.01 -12.36
C ILE A 26 -1.42 -0.90 -11.33
N GLN A 27 -1.68 -1.27 -10.06
CA GLN A 27 -1.33 -0.43 -8.93
C GLN A 27 -0.09 -1.02 -8.26
N CYS A 28 0.94 -0.20 -8.11
CA CYS A 28 2.07 -0.52 -7.24
C CYS A 28 1.93 0.29 -5.97
N CYS A 29 2.12 -0.35 -4.83
CA CYS A 29 2.06 0.31 -3.53
C CYS A 29 3.24 -0.08 -2.66
N LYS A 30 3.64 0.82 -1.76
CA LYS A 30 4.68 0.54 -0.77
C LYS A 30 4.20 1.01 0.59
N LEU A 31 4.14 0.09 1.53
CA LEU A 31 3.69 0.34 2.89
C LEU A 31 4.85 0.87 3.73
N PHE A 32 4.60 1.91 4.51
CA PHE A 32 5.57 2.47 5.43
C PHE A 32 4.88 3.03 6.67
N LYS A 33 5.68 3.39 7.67
CA LYS A 33 5.23 4.11 8.86
C LYS A 33 5.85 5.49 8.89
N ASP A 34 5.02 6.49 9.10
CA ASP A 34 5.48 7.84 9.42
C ASP A 34 4.82 8.29 10.73
N ASN A 35 5.64 8.77 11.67
CA ASN A 35 5.17 9.23 13.00
C ASN A 35 4.25 8.25 13.76
N GLY A 36 4.38 6.94 13.49
CA GLY A 36 3.57 5.89 14.11
C GLY A 36 2.26 5.58 13.36
N GLU A 37 1.95 6.35 12.32
CA GLU A 37 0.79 6.15 11.45
C GLU A 37 1.18 5.26 10.26
N LEU A 38 0.22 4.49 9.76
CA LEU A 38 0.43 3.56 8.66
C LEU A 38 0.07 4.26 7.34
N MET A 39 1.04 4.33 6.43
CA MET A 39 0.97 5.13 5.20
C MET A 39 1.32 4.28 3.98
N LEU A 40 0.82 4.68 2.82
CA LEU A 40 1.03 4.01 1.53
C LEU A 40 1.57 5.00 0.52
N PHE A 41 2.66 4.64 -0.16
CA PHE A 41 2.93 5.17 -1.49
C PHE A 41 2.07 4.41 -2.49
N ILE A 42 1.45 5.12 -3.43
CA ILE A 42 0.59 4.55 -4.46
C ILE A 42 1.01 5.11 -5.81
N VAL A 43 1.24 4.21 -6.76
CA VAL A 43 1.43 4.55 -8.17
C VAL A 43 0.45 3.72 -9.00
N THR A 44 -0.33 4.41 -9.82
CA THR A 44 -1.33 3.83 -10.71
C THR A 44 -1.40 4.66 -11.99
N ASP A 45 -1.84 4.03 -13.06
CA ASP A 45 -2.19 4.66 -14.34
C ASP A 45 -3.40 5.61 -14.26
N GLU A 46 -4.18 5.59 -13.17
CA GLU A 46 -5.36 6.46 -12.99
C GLU A 46 -5.03 7.82 -12.37
N LEU A 47 -3.85 7.98 -11.77
CA LEU A 47 -3.41 9.22 -11.16
C LEU A 47 -2.46 9.98 -12.07
N ASN A 48 -2.49 11.32 -11.97
CA ASN A 48 -1.56 12.18 -12.71
C ASN A 48 -0.12 12.13 -12.17
N GLY A 49 0.13 11.33 -11.12
CA GLY A 49 1.42 11.18 -10.48
C GLY A 49 1.35 10.22 -9.30
N PRO A 50 2.50 9.86 -8.71
CA PRO A 50 2.57 9.07 -7.49
C PRO A 50 1.95 9.85 -6.32
N ALA A 51 1.30 9.14 -5.41
CA ALA A 51 0.59 9.72 -4.28
C ALA A 51 0.96 9.04 -2.97
N VAL A 52 0.72 9.74 -1.87
CA VAL A 52 0.76 9.20 -0.51
C VAL A 52 -0.65 9.23 0.06
N ALA A 53 -1.05 8.14 0.70
CA ALA A 53 -2.32 8.05 1.40
C ALA A 53 -2.16 7.31 2.73
N ARG A 54 -2.87 7.80 3.74
CA ARG A 54 -3.03 7.15 5.03
C ARG A 54 -3.88 5.88 4.89
N VAL A 55 -3.46 4.82 5.57
CA VAL A 55 -4.31 3.65 5.78
C VAL A 55 -5.35 4.02 6.83
N GLU A 56 -6.62 3.87 6.49
CA GLU A 56 -7.74 4.12 7.41
C GLU A 56 -8.25 2.84 8.07
N LYS A 57 -8.14 1.72 7.35
CA LYS A 57 -8.66 0.47 7.85
C LYS A 57 -7.87 -0.70 7.30
N VAL A 58 -7.73 -1.71 8.13
CA VAL A 58 -7.18 -3.00 7.73
C VAL A 58 -8.22 -4.07 8.01
N VAL A 59 -8.41 -4.96 7.05
CA VAL A 59 -9.39 -6.05 7.12
C VAL A 59 -8.70 -7.36 6.79
N VAL A 60 -8.99 -8.40 7.57
CA VAL A 60 -8.57 -9.78 7.27
C VAL A 60 -9.76 -10.57 6.74
N THR A 61 -9.66 -11.13 5.53
CA THR A 61 -10.78 -11.87 4.91
C THR A 61 -10.93 -13.28 5.53
N ASN A 62 -12.19 -13.72 5.73
CA ASN A 62 -12.47 -15.03 6.36
C ASN A 62 -12.09 -16.22 5.47
N ASN A 63 -12.28 -16.08 4.15
CA ASN A 63 -12.16 -17.21 3.22
C ASN A 63 -10.73 -17.50 2.76
N SER A 64 -9.89 -16.47 2.72
CA SER A 64 -8.57 -16.54 2.10
C SER A 64 -7.45 -16.07 3.02
N SER A 65 -7.78 -15.63 4.26
CA SER A 65 -6.78 -15.07 5.19
C SER A 65 -5.95 -14.01 4.47
N GLU A 66 -6.62 -13.12 3.74
CA GLU A 66 -5.95 -12.05 3.00
C GLU A 66 -6.05 -10.77 3.80
N LEU A 67 -4.99 -9.98 3.74
CA LEU A 67 -4.90 -8.68 4.37
C LEU A 67 -5.27 -7.62 3.32
N VAL A 68 -6.33 -6.87 3.57
CA VAL A 68 -6.76 -5.77 2.70
C VAL A 68 -6.63 -4.47 3.47
N MET A 69 -5.82 -3.55 2.96
CA MET A 69 -5.67 -2.21 3.49
C MET A 69 -6.51 -1.23 2.69
N PHE A 70 -7.26 -0.39 3.40
CA PHE A 70 -8.09 0.63 2.82
C PHE A 70 -7.50 2.01 3.09
N TYR A 71 -7.48 2.84 2.05
CA TYR A 71 -7.12 4.25 2.12
C TYR A 71 -8.32 5.10 1.69
N ASP A 72 -8.47 6.30 2.26
CA ASP A 72 -9.45 7.25 1.74
C ASP A 72 -8.93 7.79 0.39
N ASN A 73 -9.81 7.96 -0.58
CA ASN A 73 -9.45 8.53 -1.88
C ASN A 73 -9.02 10.02 -1.78
N GLU A 74 -9.09 10.59 -0.58
CA GLU A 74 -8.42 11.82 -0.19
C GLU A 74 -6.92 11.53 0.02
N TYR A 75 -6.15 11.42 -1.08
CA TYR A 75 -4.70 11.34 -1.01
C TYR A 75 -4.14 12.49 -0.16
N ASP A 76 -3.34 12.18 0.86
CA ASP A 76 -2.74 13.19 1.75
C ASP A 76 -1.83 14.14 0.96
N ALA A 77 -1.16 13.61 -0.07
CA ALA A 77 -0.37 14.37 -1.02
C ALA A 77 -0.27 13.66 -2.37
N VAL A 78 -0.26 14.44 -3.45
CA VAL A 78 0.33 14.02 -4.73
C VAL A 78 1.78 14.47 -4.69
N LEU A 79 2.70 13.55 -4.91
CA LEU A 79 4.13 13.82 -4.78
C LEU A 79 4.63 14.67 -5.95
N GLU A 80 5.53 15.60 -5.66
CA GLU A 80 6.26 16.39 -6.65
C GLU A 80 7.72 15.94 -6.74
N GLU A 81 8.33 15.97 -7.94
CA GLU A 81 9.68 15.40 -8.17
C GLU A 81 10.79 15.97 -7.26
N ASP A 82 10.64 17.19 -6.76
CA ASP A 82 11.60 17.88 -5.91
C ASP A 82 11.46 17.58 -4.41
N GLU A 83 10.47 16.77 -4.01
CA GLU A 83 10.19 16.43 -2.61
C GLU A 83 10.99 15.22 -2.08
N TYR A 84 11.94 14.69 -2.86
CA TYR A 84 12.70 13.47 -2.50
C TYR A 84 13.27 13.50 -1.08
N GLU A 85 13.82 14.63 -0.64
CA GLU A 85 14.45 14.76 0.68
C GLU A 85 13.47 14.43 1.82
N HIS A 86 12.18 14.74 1.66
CA HIS A 86 11.14 14.44 2.65
C HIS A 86 10.87 12.93 2.79
N TYR A 87 11.10 12.16 1.72
CA TYR A 87 10.80 10.72 1.65
C TYR A 87 12.04 9.83 1.57
N SER A 88 13.23 10.43 1.69
CA SER A 88 14.53 9.75 1.54
C SER A 88 14.77 8.63 2.54
N GLU A 89 14.05 8.60 3.66
CA GLU A 89 14.09 7.52 4.65
C GLU A 89 13.35 6.25 4.19
N PHE A 90 12.37 6.39 3.29
CA PHE A 90 11.48 5.32 2.84
C PHE A 90 11.78 4.83 1.42
N LEU A 91 12.34 5.72 0.60
CA LEU A 91 12.62 5.49 -0.82
C LEU A 91 14.08 5.83 -1.15
N THR A 92 14.71 4.96 -1.92
CA THR A 92 15.98 5.28 -2.58
C THR A 92 15.75 6.32 -3.68
N ARG A 93 16.83 7.02 -4.07
CA ARG A 93 16.75 7.98 -5.17
C ARG A 93 16.33 7.33 -6.49
N GLU A 94 16.81 6.11 -6.74
CA GLU A 94 16.43 5.34 -7.93
C GLU A 94 14.95 4.98 -7.94
N GLU A 95 14.38 4.53 -6.80
CA GLU A 95 12.94 4.31 -6.68
C GLU A 95 12.15 5.58 -6.95
N TRP A 96 12.60 6.71 -6.39
CA TRP A 96 11.95 8.01 -6.56
C TRP A 96 11.87 8.43 -8.02
N ASP A 97 13.00 8.40 -8.74
CA ASP A 97 13.07 8.79 -10.14
C ASP A 97 12.15 7.90 -11.02
N VAL A 98 11.98 6.62 -10.65
CA VAL A 98 11.06 5.69 -11.33
C VAL A 98 9.58 6.05 -11.14
N LEU A 99 9.20 6.61 -9.99
CA LEU A 99 7.78 6.95 -9.74
C LEU A 99 7.23 7.95 -10.76
N PHE A 100 8.10 8.78 -11.34
CA PHE A 100 7.76 9.84 -12.29
C PHE A 100 8.07 9.48 -13.75
N SER A 101 8.54 8.27 -14.04
CA SER A 101 8.94 7.87 -15.39
C SER A 101 7.79 7.69 -16.40
N GLY A 102 6.56 7.62 -15.89
CA GLY A 102 5.36 7.25 -16.66
C GLY A 102 5.20 5.75 -16.92
N ASN A 103 6.14 4.90 -16.47
CA ASN A 103 6.07 3.44 -16.54
C ASN A 103 6.51 2.76 -15.23
N ALA A 104 6.28 3.41 -14.08
CA ALA A 104 6.79 3.01 -12.78
C ALA A 104 6.63 1.52 -12.47
N ALA A 105 5.45 0.94 -12.68
CA ALA A 105 5.21 -0.47 -12.38
C ALA A 105 6.12 -1.43 -13.18
N LYS A 106 6.41 -1.11 -14.44
CA LYS A 106 7.31 -1.91 -15.29
C LYS A 106 8.76 -1.73 -14.86
N GLU A 107 9.17 -0.50 -14.59
CA GLU A 107 10.55 -0.21 -14.18
C GLU A 107 10.87 -0.77 -12.79
N LEU A 108 9.93 -0.68 -11.83
CA LEU A 108 10.04 -1.33 -10.51
C LEU A 108 10.17 -2.85 -10.64
N PHE A 109 9.49 -3.47 -11.61
CA PHE A 109 9.67 -4.90 -11.91
C PHE A 109 11.07 -5.20 -12.46
N GLU A 110 11.55 -4.41 -13.43
CA GLU A 110 12.87 -4.58 -14.04
C GLU A 110 14.02 -4.37 -13.03
N MET A 111 13.77 -3.59 -11.97
CA MET A 111 14.70 -3.35 -10.86
C MET A 111 14.64 -4.38 -9.72
N ASP A 112 13.82 -5.43 -9.82
CA ASP A 112 13.56 -6.39 -8.72
C ASP A 112 13.07 -5.72 -7.41
N MET A 113 12.41 -4.56 -7.53
CA MET A 113 11.86 -3.82 -6.39
C MET A 113 10.45 -4.28 -6.01
N LEU A 114 9.84 -5.17 -6.81
CA LEU A 114 8.54 -5.75 -6.51
C LEU A 114 8.66 -6.99 -5.61
N SER A 115 7.70 -7.14 -4.70
CA SER A 115 7.48 -8.31 -3.87
C SER A 115 6.36 -9.15 -4.46
N GLU A 116 6.53 -10.47 -4.41
CA GLU A 116 5.51 -11.47 -4.74
C GLU A 116 4.62 -11.79 -3.51
N GLU A 117 4.47 -10.87 -2.55
CA GLU A 117 3.69 -11.11 -1.32
C GLU A 117 2.21 -11.36 -1.66
N GLU A 118 1.82 -12.64 -1.68
CA GLU A 118 0.44 -13.04 -1.88
C GLU A 118 -0.43 -12.74 -0.64
N GLY A 119 -1.68 -12.40 -0.89
CA GLY A 119 -2.66 -12.13 0.17
C GLY A 119 -2.42 -10.82 0.93
N PHE A 120 -1.80 -9.84 0.27
CA PHE A 120 -1.81 -8.43 0.66
C PHE A 120 -2.40 -7.61 -0.48
N TYR A 121 -3.39 -6.78 -0.18
CA TYR A 121 -4.03 -5.91 -1.16
C TYR A 121 -4.28 -4.53 -0.57
N VAL A 122 -4.35 -3.54 -1.45
CA VAL A 122 -4.66 -2.16 -1.13
C VAL A 122 -5.81 -1.72 -2.02
N GLU A 123 -6.88 -1.23 -1.40
CA GLU A 123 -8.14 -0.86 -2.07
C GLU A 123 -8.60 0.53 -1.58
N PRO A 124 -9.22 1.34 -2.42
CA PRO A 124 -9.94 2.53 -1.97
C PRO A 124 -11.02 2.18 -0.93
N HIS A 125 -11.30 3.08 0.02
CA HIS A 125 -12.35 2.89 1.03
C HIS A 125 -13.71 2.55 0.40
N GLU A 126 -14.05 3.11 -0.77
CA GLU A 126 -15.28 2.78 -1.51
C GLU A 126 -15.45 1.28 -1.79
N GLY A 127 -14.34 0.53 -1.88
CA GLY A 127 -14.33 -0.91 -2.07
C GLY A 127 -14.72 -1.73 -0.84
N ILE A 128 -14.78 -1.12 0.35
CA ILE A 128 -14.95 -1.81 1.63
C ILE A 128 -16.23 -2.65 1.68
N GLU A 129 -17.32 -2.20 1.05
CA GLU A 129 -18.61 -2.89 1.06
C GLU A 129 -18.52 -4.32 0.52
N ARG A 130 -17.56 -4.58 -0.39
CA ARG A 130 -17.30 -5.91 -0.96
C ARG A 130 -16.78 -6.89 0.09
N PHE A 131 -16.15 -6.39 1.15
CA PHE A 131 -15.49 -7.19 2.19
C PHE A 131 -16.28 -7.24 3.50
N MET A 132 -17.22 -6.31 3.72
CA MET A 132 -17.99 -6.18 4.97
C MET A 132 -18.77 -7.43 5.38
N ASN A 133 -19.13 -8.30 4.44
CA ASN A 133 -19.86 -9.54 4.74
C ASN A 133 -18.96 -10.76 4.93
N ASN A 134 -17.65 -10.63 4.77
CA ASN A 134 -16.74 -11.77 4.71
C ASN A 134 -15.35 -11.49 5.30
N TYR A 135 -15.31 -10.86 6.47
CA TYR A 135 -14.06 -10.58 7.18
C TYR A 135 -14.08 -11.01 8.64
N ASP A 136 -12.89 -11.24 9.18
CA ASP A 136 -12.65 -11.55 10.59
C ASP A 136 -12.63 -10.24 11.36
N LYS A 137 -13.74 -9.94 12.03
CA LYS A 137 -13.91 -8.70 12.76
C LYS A 137 -12.95 -8.57 13.95
N GLU A 138 -12.76 -9.65 14.70
CA GLU A 138 -11.94 -9.63 15.92
C GLU A 138 -10.47 -9.34 15.58
N ILE A 139 -9.94 -10.05 14.58
CA ILE A 139 -8.57 -9.82 14.10
C ILE A 139 -8.42 -8.41 13.52
N SER A 140 -9.40 -7.96 12.73
CA SER A 140 -9.32 -6.62 12.10
C SER A 140 -9.35 -5.50 13.14
N GLU A 141 -10.15 -5.64 14.21
CA GLU A 141 -10.18 -4.69 15.33
C GLU A 141 -8.90 -4.73 16.17
N GLU A 142 -8.29 -5.91 16.35
CA GLU A 142 -6.98 -6.05 17.00
C GLU A 142 -5.88 -5.29 16.23
N ILE A 143 -5.83 -5.46 14.90
CA ILE A 143 -4.89 -4.75 14.03
C ILE A 143 -5.13 -3.24 14.11
N ALA A 144 -6.40 -2.80 14.02
CA ALA A 144 -6.73 -1.38 14.11
C ALA A 144 -6.23 -0.77 15.44
N GLY A 145 -6.43 -1.46 16.56
CA GLY A 145 -5.90 -1.03 17.85
C GLY A 145 -4.37 -0.98 17.92
N TYR A 146 -3.67 -1.89 17.25
CA TYR A 146 -2.20 -1.92 17.22
C TYR A 146 -1.60 -0.75 16.42
N PHE A 147 -2.21 -0.40 15.29
CA PHE A 147 -1.72 0.65 14.39
C PHE A 147 -2.41 2.01 14.59
N ASN A 148 -3.28 2.15 15.61
CA ASN A 148 -4.06 3.36 15.90
C ASN A 148 -4.91 3.84 14.71
N LEU A 149 -5.65 2.91 14.11
CA LEU A 149 -6.59 3.15 13.02
C LEU A 149 -8.02 3.36 13.54
#